data_AF-A0AAV2RAS2-F1
#
_entry.id   AF-A0AAV2RAS2-F1
#
_cell.length_a   1.000
_cell.length_b   1.000
_cell.length_c   1.000
_cell.angle_alpha   90.00
_cell.angle_beta   90.00
_cell.angle_gamma   90.00
#
_symmetry.space_group_name_H-M   'P 1'
#
loop_
_entity.id
_entity.type
_entity.pdbx_description
1 polymer ?
#
loop_
_entity_poly.entity_id
_entity_poly.type
_entity_poly.pdbx_seq_one_letter_code
_entity_poly.pdbx_strand_id
1 'polypeptide(L)'
;PCSGCARPYAFRNDLPLNDNPDSFKSKVSEVAISGNLDSPEGGLEALLQVMRCWEYVGWTNYSRRIIVYSTDAKFHVAGDGLLAGIINRHDGQCHLDPVTQEYTHYAHLDYPSVGQLNEIAKAEDINIIFAVSKYEKLYRDLADAIEPSTYGKLNKDSKNVVDLVEEQYLAISSKVELKDNSDQLDKFVRVEYLAKCPGKNIFANTSVCDSLREGDEIQYTLSVTLLKCPETAEPFVLEVKTSQEKLMIEIEPLCDCGCDELGHKMREENSPTCKGHGTLACGVCNCNQGYHGSNCLCSDSDLGPGEVRSCQKGEPDECSGNGFCSCGHCVCHPNYSGKRCQCNRRSCLSLSSAGEVCSGNGGCDCSSCRCDPGYHGPWCECPDENICIQPGSDLVCSGKGYCDCGTCKCNDTLGFFGKYCEECSACGEGKCNEYGDCVQCFAFSGGPTTIESCQKNCSALNNSLLYEDNLETEIAQDAHLCTYTDENDGCLFNFTYRYRHQEGDYVITVQRTKSCIPPPDVTSIVLGVVGAIVMVGLITLLLWKFITTVHDRKEYARFQEEQSRVRFADDNPLYNNPSTTIVNPTYGKT
;
A
#
# COMPACT_ATOMS: atom_id res chain seq x y z
N PRO A 1 -35.52 -1.01 -22.63
CA PRO A 1 -35.96 0.23 -21.97
C PRO A 1 -37.18 -0.03 -21.06
N CYS A 2 -37.06 0.34 -19.79
CA CYS A 2 -38.18 0.35 -18.86
C CYS A 2 -39.18 1.48 -19.23
N SER A 3 -40.46 1.28 -18.91
CA SER A 3 -41.52 2.26 -19.20
C SER A 3 -41.36 3.49 -18.30
N GLY A 4 -41.25 4.68 -18.89
CA GLY A 4 -41.05 5.93 -18.14
C GLY A 4 -39.59 6.26 -17.80
N CYS A 5 -38.63 5.49 -18.31
CA CYS A 5 -37.21 5.72 -18.05
C CYS A 5 -36.61 6.78 -18.99
N ALA A 6 -35.63 7.52 -18.47
CA ALA A 6 -34.84 8.46 -19.25
C ALA A 6 -33.98 7.72 -20.30
N ARG A 7 -33.50 8.45 -21.32
CA ARG A 7 -32.46 7.91 -22.22
C ARG A 7 -31.15 7.74 -21.44
N PRO A 8 -30.28 6.79 -21.84
CA PRO A 8 -28.94 6.69 -21.26
C PRO A 8 -28.15 7.99 -21.46
N TYR A 9 -27.48 8.44 -20.42
CA TYR A 9 -26.55 9.57 -20.40
C TYR A 9 -25.38 9.20 -19.49
N ALA A 10 -24.19 9.75 -19.74
CA ALA A 10 -23.00 9.47 -18.94
C ALA A 10 -23.03 10.22 -17.60
N PHE A 11 -23.20 11.55 -17.66
CA PHE A 11 -23.34 12.40 -16.48
C PHE A 11 -24.23 13.61 -16.80
N ARG A 12 -25.04 14.03 -15.82
CA ARG A 12 -25.82 15.26 -15.87
C ARG A 12 -25.80 15.94 -14.50
N ASN A 13 -25.53 17.24 -14.48
CA ASN A 13 -25.67 18.07 -13.30
C ASN A 13 -27.11 18.60 -13.19
N ASP A 14 -27.96 17.88 -12.45
CA ASP A 14 -29.38 18.22 -12.32
C ASP A 14 -29.67 19.42 -11.41
N LEU A 15 -28.80 19.71 -10.43
CA LEU A 15 -28.97 20.80 -9.48
C LEU A 15 -27.62 21.33 -8.98
N PRO A 16 -27.24 22.57 -9.31
CA PRO A 16 -26.10 23.24 -8.70
C PRO A 16 -26.29 23.41 -7.18
N LEU A 17 -25.18 23.42 -6.45
CA LEU A 17 -25.15 23.63 -5.01
C LEU A 17 -25.87 24.92 -4.62
N ASN A 18 -26.81 24.81 -3.68
CA ASN A 18 -27.56 25.94 -3.12
C ASN A 18 -27.97 25.63 -1.68
N ASP A 19 -28.45 26.66 -0.98
CA ASP A 19 -28.84 26.62 0.43
C ASP A 19 -30.29 26.19 0.68
N ASN A 20 -31.07 25.91 -0.38
CA ASN A 20 -32.49 25.59 -0.29
C ASN A 20 -32.75 24.06 -0.35
N PRO A 21 -33.04 23.40 0.79
CA PRO A 21 -33.30 21.96 0.82
C PRO A 21 -34.56 21.52 0.05
N ASP A 22 -35.54 22.42 -0.12
CA ASP A 22 -36.76 22.11 -0.88
C ASP A 22 -36.45 21.98 -2.38
N SER A 23 -35.44 22.71 -2.88
CA SER A 23 -35.01 22.60 -4.28
C SER A 23 -34.44 21.19 -4.57
N PHE A 24 -33.64 20.66 -3.65
CA PHE A 24 -33.11 19.30 -3.70
C PHE A 24 -34.23 18.28 -3.69
N LYS A 25 -35.19 18.42 -2.76
CA LYS A 25 -36.33 17.52 -2.65
C LYS A 25 -37.19 17.50 -3.93
N SER A 26 -37.48 18.67 -4.50
CA SER A 26 -38.20 18.78 -5.77
C SER A 26 -37.43 18.07 -6.88
N LYS A 27 -36.14 18.39 -7.03
CA LYS A 27 -35.35 17.87 -8.15
C LYS A 27 -35.18 16.35 -8.08
N VAL A 28 -34.88 15.79 -6.91
CA VAL A 28 -34.77 14.34 -6.73
C VAL A 28 -36.07 13.62 -7.10
N SER A 29 -37.23 14.23 -6.83
CA SER A 29 -38.52 13.63 -7.20
C SER A 29 -38.84 13.68 -8.69
N GLU A 30 -38.21 14.60 -9.43
CA GLU A 30 -38.37 14.76 -10.87
C GLU A 30 -37.44 13.86 -11.70
N VAL A 31 -36.30 13.44 -11.13
CA VAL A 31 -35.30 12.64 -11.85
C VAL A 31 -35.84 11.24 -12.16
N ALA A 32 -35.94 10.94 -13.46
CA ALA A 32 -36.35 9.63 -13.94
C ALA A 32 -35.16 8.65 -13.98
N ILE A 33 -35.42 7.40 -13.62
CA ILE A 33 -34.44 6.30 -13.70
C ILE A 33 -34.03 6.07 -15.16
N SER A 34 -32.75 5.80 -15.41
CA SER A 34 -32.22 5.40 -16.71
C SER A 34 -31.77 3.93 -16.69
N GLY A 35 -31.04 3.46 -17.71
CA GLY A 35 -30.48 2.11 -17.69
C GLY A 35 -29.31 1.94 -18.66
N ASN A 36 -28.47 0.95 -18.36
CA ASN A 36 -27.31 0.52 -19.14
C ASN A 36 -27.50 -0.90 -19.72
N LEU A 37 -26.55 -1.32 -20.55
CA LEU A 37 -26.58 -2.64 -21.21
C LEU A 37 -25.72 -3.68 -20.48
N ASP A 38 -24.56 -3.26 -20.01
CA ASP A 38 -23.60 -4.06 -19.25
C ASP A 38 -23.64 -3.74 -17.75
N SER A 39 -22.80 -4.41 -16.96
CA SER A 39 -22.87 -4.31 -15.49
C SER A 39 -22.07 -3.15 -14.89
N PRO A 40 -20.85 -2.81 -15.36
CA PRO A 40 -20.16 -1.61 -14.89
C PRO A 40 -20.81 -0.32 -15.39
N GLU A 41 -20.64 0.75 -14.63
CA GLU A 41 -21.18 2.07 -14.94
C GLU A 41 -20.06 3.11 -15.10
N GLY A 42 -20.35 4.20 -15.83
CA GLY A 42 -19.41 5.31 -16.08
C GLY A 42 -19.26 6.32 -14.94
N GLY A 43 -19.48 5.91 -13.68
CA GLY A 43 -19.55 6.87 -12.58
C GLY A 43 -18.22 7.59 -12.27
N LEU A 44 -17.07 7.02 -12.66
CA LEU A 44 -15.78 7.72 -12.49
C LEU A 44 -15.67 8.96 -13.41
N GLU A 45 -16.31 8.99 -14.57
CA GLU A 45 -16.39 10.19 -15.42
C GLU A 45 -17.24 11.26 -14.74
N ALA A 46 -18.39 10.88 -14.18
CA ALA A 46 -19.23 11.78 -13.41
C ALA A 46 -18.46 12.40 -12.25
N LEU A 47 -17.72 11.57 -11.50
CA LEU A 47 -16.88 12.02 -10.38
C LEU A 47 -15.84 13.06 -10.84
N LEU A 48 -15.15 12.80 -11.96
CA LEU A 48 -14.19 13.76 -12.50
C LEU A 48 -14.86 15.07 -12.92
N GLN A 49 -15.97 15.00 -13.65
CA GLN A 49 -16.69 16.20 -14.09
C GLN A 49 -17.17 17.03 -12.90
N VAL A 50 -17.68 16.40 -11.83
CA VAL A 50 -18.07 17.11 -10.60
C VAL A 50 -16.88 17.81 -9.93
N MET A 51 -15.69 17.20 -9.93
CA MET A 51 -14.49 17.81 -9.34
C MET A 51 -13.94 18.98 -10.17
N ARG A 52 -14.09 18.96 -11.50
CA ARG A 52 -13.50 19.97 -12.40
C ARG A 52 -14.45 21.07 -12.84
N CYS A 53 -15.75 20.78 -12.93
CA CYS A 53 -16.76 21.74 -13.37
C CYS A 53 -17.23 22.67 -12.25
N TRP A 54 -16.29 23.41 -11.66
CA TRP A 54 -16.50 24.28 -10.49
C TRP A 54 -17.70 25.23 -10.60
N GLU A 55 -17.80 25.97 -11.70
CA GLU A 55 -18.85 26.97 -11.90
C GLU A 55 -20.24 26.33 -12.03
N TYR A 56 -20.33 25.21 -12.75
CA TYR A 56 -21.60 24.51 -12.99
C TYR A 56 -22.11 23.79 -11.74
N VAL A 57 -21.20 23.16 -10.99
CA VAL A 57 -21.54 22.50 -9.72
C VAL A 57 -21.81 23.53 -8.63
N GLY A 58 -21.11 24.66 -8.63
CA GLY A 58 -21.25 25.73 -7.63
C GLY A 58 -20.32 25.58 -6.43
N TRP A 59 -19.12 25.05 -6.62
CA TRP A 59 -18.13 24.95 -5.53
C TRP A 59 -17.69 26.34 -5.04
N THR A 60 -17.43 26.46 -3.73
CA THR A 60 -16.92 27.69 -3.13
C THR A 60 -15.53 27.48 -2.52
N ASN A 61 -14.74 28.56 -2.44
CA ASN A 61 -13.37 28.51 -1.91
C ASN A 61 -13.30 28.37 -0.38
N TYR A 62 -14.41 28.58 0.35
CA TYR A 62 -14.43 28.69 1.81
C TYR A 62 -15.27 27.59 2.48
N SER A 63 -15.68 26.57 1.72
CA SER A 63 -16.50 25.46 2.20
C SER A 63 -15.76 24.14 2.06
N ARG A 64 -15.98 23.23 3.01
CA ARG A 64 -15.54 21.84 2.84
C ARG A 64 -16.30 21.20 1.67
N ARG A 65 -15.56 20.67 0.71
CA ARG A 65 -16.14 20.04 -0.48
C ARG A 65 -16.26 18.54 -0.25
N ILE A 66 -17.48 18.04 -0.31
CA ILE A 66 -17.80 16.63 -0.07
C ILE A 66 -18.63 16.12 -1.23
N ILE A 67 -18.17 15.05 -1.86
CA ILE A 67 -18.92 14.32 -2.88
C ILE A 67 -19.39 13.01 -2.27
N VAL A 68 -20.69 12.75 -2.31
CA VAL A 68 -21.25 11.43 -1.95
C VAL A 68 -21.48 10.65 -3.24
N TYR A 69 -20.65 9.64 -3.47
CA TYR A 69 -20.75 8.75 -4.61
C TYR A 69 -21.55 7.50 -4.23
N SER A 70 -22.77 7.37 -4.75
CA SER A 70 -23.66 6.25 -4.43
C SER A 70 -23.93 5.33 -5.62
N THR A 71 -23.70 4.03 -5.46
CA THR A 71 -24.00 3.02 -6.50
C THR A 71 -24.18 1.61 -5.91
N ASP A 72 -24.79 0.72 -6.69
CA ASP A 72 -24.86 -0.72 -6.42
C ASP A 72 -24.15 -1.57 -7.50
N ALA A 73 -23.39 -0.93 -8.40
CA ALA A 73 -22.72 -1.54 -9.54
C ALA A 73 -21.18 -1.39 -9.48
N LYS A 74 -20.47 -2.04 -10.41
CA LYS A 74 -19.03 -1.80 -10.63
C LYS A 74 -18.85 -0.51 -11.45
N PHE A 75 -17.62 -0.03 -11.57
CA PHE A 75 -17.28 1.11 -12.41
C PHE A 75 -16.39 0.69 -13.59
N HIS A 76 -16.47 1.44 -14.69
CA HIS A 76 -15.45 1.43 -15.74
C HIS A 76 -14.24 2.29 -15.37
N VAL A 77 -13.07 1.92 -15.87
CA VAL A 77 -11.79 2.61 -15.64
C VAL A 77 -11.05 2.84 -16.96
N ALA A 78 -10.09 3.76 -16.96
CA ALA A 78 -9.22 4.01 -18.12
C ALA A 78 -8.72 2.70 -18.78
N GLY A 79 -8.91 2.61 -20.10
CA GLY A 79 -8.66 1.43 -20.92
C GLY A 79 -9.94 0.72 -21.36
N ASP A 80 -11.03 0.79 -20.60
CA ASP A 80 -12.29 0.10 -20.93
C ASP A 80 -12.97 0.71 -22.17
N GLY A 81 -12.83 2.02 -22.41
CA GLY A 81 -13.39 2.71 -23.58
C GLY A 81 -12.83 2.20 -24.91
N LEU A 82 -11.69 1.49 -24.90
CA LEU A 82 -11.11 0.86 -26.09
C LEU A 82 -12.09 -0.13 -26.75
N LEU A 83 -12.93 -0.81 -25.97
CA LEU A 83 -13.96 -1.72 -26.48
C LEU A 83 -15.04 -0.98 -27.27
N ALA A 84 -15.28 0.29 -26.96
CA ALA A 84 -16.20 1.18 -27.67
C ALA A 84 -15.50 1.96 -28.81
N GLY A 85 -14.22 1.68 -29.08
CA GLY A 85 -13.43 2.39 -30.09
C GLY A 85 -12.92 3.77 -29.65
N ILE A 86 -13.00 4.08 -28.35
CA ILE A 86 -12.51 5.33 -27.77
C ILE A 86 -11.04 5.12 -27.39
N ILE A 87 -10.14 5.87 -28.02
CA ILE A 87 -8.68 5.73 -27.86
C ILE A 87 -8.01 6.94 -27.20
N ASN A 88 -8.73 8.06 -27.07
CA ASN A 88 -8.18 9.26 -26.47
C ASN A 88 -8.30 9.15 -24.95
N ARG A 89 -7.19 9.34 -24.23
CA ARG A 89 -7.21 9.40 -22.77
C ARG A 89 -8.02 10.59 -22.28
N HIS A 90 -8.63 10.44 -21.11
CA HIS A 90 -9.30 11.56 -20.44
C HIS A 90 -8.31 12.71 -20.18
N ASP A 91 -8.71 13.94 -20.52
CA ASP A 91 -7.87 15.15 -20.45
C ASP A 91 -7.89 15.87 -19.09
N GLY A 92 -8.81 15.47 -18.22
CA GLY A 92 -8.95 16.00 -16.87
C GLY A 92 -9.64 17.36 -16.83
N GLN A 93 -10.36 17.75 -17.88
CA GLN A 93 -11.04 19.05 -17.96
C GLN A 93 -12.57 18.93 -17.83
N CYS A 94 -13.21 20.08 -17.61
CA CYS A 94 -14.66 20.19 -17.56
C CYS A 94 -15.26 20.25 -18.98
N HIS A 95 -16.29 19.44 -19.22
CA HIS A 95 -16.93 19.25 -20.53
C HIS A 95 -18.45 19.15 -20.44
N LEU A 96 -19.05 19.90 -19.52
CA LEU A 96 -20.50 20.05 -19.42
C LEU A 96 -21.02 21.01 -20.49
N ASP A 97 -22.13 20.64 -21.12
CA ASP A 97 -22.89 21.59 -21.94
C ASP A 97 -23.50 22.67 -21.04
N PRO A 98 -23.30 23.97 -21.33
CA PRO A 98 -23.79 25.04 -20.47
C PRO A 98 -25.32 25.05 -20.31
N VAL A 99 -26.06 24.53 -21.29
CA VAL A 99 -27.53 24.58 -21.35
C VAL A 99 -28.14 23.29 -20.79
N THR A 100 -27.72 22.14 -21.28
CA THR A 100 -28.29 20.84 -20.86
C THR A 100 -27.68 20.33 -19.56
N GLN A 101 -26.53 20.87 -19.15
CA GLN A 101 -25.76 20.39 -18.00
C GLN A 101 -25.34 18.91 -18.13
N GLU A 102 -25.34 18.36 -19.35
CA GLU A 102 -24.90 16.99 -19.64
C GLU A 102 -23.44 16.97 -20.07
N TYR A 103 -22.71 15.93 -19.67
CA TYR A 103 -21.35 15.70 -20.14
C TYR A 103 -21.37 15.34 -21.63
N THR A 104 -20.54 16.05 -22.41
CA THR A 104 -20.60 15.99 -23.89
C THR A 104 -19.53 15.10 -24.51
N HIS A 105 -18.45 14.79 -23.78
CA HIS A 105 -17.26 14.12 -24.34
C HIS A 105 -17.19 12.61 -24.08
N TYR A 106 -18.27 12.00 -23.57
CA TYR A 106 -18.36 10.57 -23.25
C TYR A 106 -18.09 9.62 -24.44
N ALA A 107 -18.24 10.10 -25.68
CA ALA A 107 -17.95 9.33 -26.90
C ALA A 107 -16.56 9.62 -27.50
N HIS A 108 -15.81 10.55 -26.90
CA HIS A 108 -14.55 11.06 -27.43
C HIS A 108 -13.36 10.83 -26.51
N LEU A 109 -13.59 10.82 -25.20
CA LEU A 109 -12.60 10.61 -24.16
C LEU A 109 -12.92 9.32 -23.41
N ASP A 110 -11.88 8.53 -23.13
CA ASP A 110 -11.97 7.32 -22.32
C ASP A 110 -12.25 7.67 -20.85
N TYR A 111 -12.62 6.68 -20.05
CA TYR A 111 -12.81 6.83 -18.62
C TYR A 111 -11.53 7.34 -17.94
N PRO A 112 -11.62 8.11 -16.84
CA PRO A 112 -10.43 8.56 -16.12
C PRO A 112 -9.73 7.40 -15.39
N SER A 113 -8.42 7.56 -15.20
CA SER A 113 -7.67 6.63 -14.35
C SER A 113 -7.83 6.98 -12.87
N VAL A 114 -7.69 5.98 -11.98
CA VAL A 114 -7.71 6.20 -10.52
C VAL A 114 -6.65 7.21 -10.08
N GLY A 115 -5.47 7.19 -10.72
CA GLY A 115 -4.40 8.17 -10.46
C GLY A 115 -4.81 9.60 -10.80
N GLN A 116 -5.47 9.81 -11.94
CA GLN A 116 -6.00 11.13 -12.33
C GLN A 116 -7.05 11.64 -11.32
N LEU A 117 -7.95 10.76 -10.86
CA LEU A 117 -8.94 11.13 -9.85
C LEU A 117 -8.27 11.52 -8.52
N ASN A 118 -7.26 10.78 -8.08
CA ASN A 118 -6.52 11.08 -6.86
C ASN A 118 -5.77 12.43 -6.95
N GLU A 119 -5.12 12.70 -8.08
CA GLU A 119 -4.43 13.96 -8.33
C GLU A 119 -5.40 15.15 -8.29
N ILE A 120 -6.53 15.05 -8.99
CA ILE A 120 -7.56 16.10 -9.02
C ILE A 120 -8.18 16.29 -7.64
N ALA A 121 -8.59 15.21 -6.96
CA ALA A 121 -9.23 15.30 -5.65
C ALA A 121 -8.31 15.98 -4.61
N LYS A 122 -6.99 15.72 -4.68
CA LYS A 122 -5.99 16.39 -3.83
C LYS A 122 -5.77 17.85 -4.21
N ALA A 123 -5.65 18.14 -5.50
CA ALA A 123 -5.41 19.49 -5.99
C ALA A 123 -6.58 20.43 -5.68
N GLU A 124 -7.80 19.91 -5.82
CA GLU A 124 -9.04 20.64 -5.58
C GLU A 124 -9.52 20.56 -4.12
N ASP A 125 -8.83 19.79 -3.25
CA ASP A 125 -9.22 19.52 -1.87
C ASP A 125 -10.70 19.12 -1.75
N ILE A 126 -11.03 17.99 -2.36
CA ILE A 126 -12.37 17.40 -2.40
C ILE A 126 -12.35 16.06 -1.68
N ASN A 127 -13.25 15.89 -0.72
CA ASN A 127 -13.43 14.63 0.01
C ASN A 127 -14.50 13.79 -0.67
N ILE A 128 -14.21 12.52 -0.94
CA ILE A 128 -15.13 11.61 -1.66
C ILE A 128 -15.60 10.51 -0.71
N ILE A 129 -16.91 10.35 -0.56
CA ILE A 129 -17.52 9.29 0.23
C ILE A 129 -18.14 8.28 -0.72
N PHE A 130 -17.56 7.09 -0.83
CA PHE A 130 -18.12 5.98 -1.59
C PHE A 130 -19.18 5.24 -0.76
N ALA A 131 -20.45 5.61 -0.96
CA ALA A 131 -21.62 5.02 -0.31
C ALA A 131 -22.22 3.90 -1.17
N VAL A 132 -21.75 2.66 -1.02
CA VAL A 132 -22.11 1.56 -1.93
C VAL A 132 -22.84 0.40 -1.25
N SER A 133 -23.77 -0.22 -1.97
CA SER A 133 -24.58 -1.33 -1.45
C SER A 133 -24.12 -2.73 -1.89
N LYS A 134 -23.23 -2.80 -2.89
CA LYS A 134 -22.59 -4.03 -3.37
C LYS A 134 -21.12 -3.76 -3.69
N TYR A 135 -20.35 -4.83 -3.90
CA TYR A 135 -18.93 -4.77 -4.26
C TYR A 135 -18.08 -4.02 -3.21
N GLU A 136 -18.38 -4.24 -1.93
CA GLU A 136 -17.76 -3.55 -0.78
C GLU A 136 -16.23 -3.52 -0.85
N LYS A 137 -15.61 -4.67 -1.14
CA LYS A 137 -14.16 -4.78 -1.26
C LYS A 137 -13.60 -3.90 -2.40
N LEU A 138 -14.27 -3.86 -3.55
CA LEU A 138 -13.82 -3.08 -4.71
C LEU A 138 -13.77 -1.58 -4.39
N TYR A 139 -14.82 -1.06 -3.74
CA TYR A 139 -14.88 0.37 -3.39
C TYR A 139 -14.06 0.72 -2.16
N ARG A 140 -13.80 -0.24 -1.26
CA ARG A 140 -12.78 -0.07 -0.20
C ARG A 140 -11.39 0.05 -0.81
N ASP A 141 -11.03 -0.86 -1.71
CA ASP A 141 -9.74 -0.83 -2.41
C ASP A 141 -9.60 0.46 -3.27
N LEU A 142 -10.70 0.97 -3.86
CA LEU A 142 -10.71 2.27 -4.55
C LEU A 142 -10.53 3.45 -3.58
N ALA A 143 -11.19 3.41 -2.42
CA ALA A 143 -11.07 4.46 -1.42
C ALA A 143 -9.64 4.55 -0.87
N ASP A 144 -8.99 3.40 -0.66
CA ASP A 144 -7.59 3.34 -0.23
C ASP A 144 -6.63 3.90 -1.29
N ALA A 145 -7.00 3.83 -2.59
CA ALA A 145 -6.20 4.34 -3.69
C ALA A 145 -6.36 5.86 -3.93
N ILE A 146 -7.48 6.45 -3.51
CA ILE A 146 -7.77 7.89 -3.61
C ILE A 146 -7.67 8.49 -2.21
N GLU A 147 -6.55 9.15 -1.90
CA GLU A 147 -6.21 9.55 -0.53
C GLU A 147 -7.31 10.36 0.19
N PRO A 148 -7.96 11.38 -0.43
CA PRO A 148 -9.03 12.13 0.21
C PRO A 148 -10.39 11.43 0.06
N SER A 149 -10.47 10.12 0.29
CA SER A 149 -11.73 9.39 0.17
C SER A 149 -11.97 8.36 1.26
N THR A 150 -13.24 8.04 1.47
CA THR A 150 -13.68 7.04 2.44
C THR A 150 -14.74 6.11 1.85
N TYR A 151 -14.91 4.96 2.49
CA TYR A 151 -15.91 3.96 2.12
C TYR A 151 -16.99 3.87 3.21
N GLY A 152 -18.26 3.83 2.78
CA GLY A 152 -19.40 3.56 3.65
C GLY A 152 -20.36 2.55 3.03
N LYS A 153 -20.89 1.63 3.84
CA LYS A 153 -21.86 0.63 3.38
C LYS A 153 -23.27 1.22 3.33
N LEU A 154 -23.84 1.28 2.13
CA LEU A 154 -25.21 1.71 1.89
C LEU A 154 -26.18 0.52 1.95
N ASN A 155 -27.33 0.70 2.60
CA ASN A 155 -28.40 -0.28 2.58
C ASN A 155 -29.00 -0.38 1.16
N LYS A 156 -29.57 -1.53 0.80
CA LYS A 156 -30.19 -1.73 -0.52
C LYS A 156 -31.31 -0.74 -0.84
N ASP A 157 -31.97 -0.21 0.18
CA ASP A 157 -33.01 0.82 0.07
C ASP A 157 -32.50 2.24 0.34
N SER A 158 -31.18 2.41 0.50
CA SER A 158 -30.48 3.67 0.75
C SER A 158 -30.95 4.45 2.00
N LYS A 159 -31.68 3.80 2.92
CA LYS A 159 -32.26 4.48 4.08
C LYS A 159 -31.23 5.04 5.08
N ASN A 160 -30.04 4.47 5.12
CA ASN A 160 -28.97 4.90 6.03
C ASN A 160 -28.04 5.95 5.41
N VAL A 161 -28.38 6.54 4.25
CA VAL A 161 -27.50 7.51 3.58
C VAL A 161 -27.23 8.75 4.46
N VAL A 162 -28.21 9.20 5.24
CA VAL A 162 -28.06 10.36 6.12
C VAL A 162 -27.07 10.07 7.24
N ASP A 163 -27.30 8.99 7.99
CA ASP A 163 -26.41 8.56 9.09
C ASP A 163 -24.98 8.32 8.58
N LEU A 164 -24.85 7.73 7.38
CA LEU A 164 -23.56 7.47 6.74
C LEU A 164 -22.83 8.75 6.40
N VAL A 165 -23.50 9.73 5.78
CA VAL A 165 -22.89 11.02 5.46
C VAL A 165 -22.51 11.78 6.71
N GLU A 166 -23.33 11.74 7.76
CA GLU A 166 -23.03 12.34 9.06
C GLU A 166 -21.79 11.70 9.73
N GLU A 167 -21.74 10.37 9.79
CA GLU A 167 -20.60 9.63 10.36
C GLU A 167 -19.31 9.95 9.61
N GLN A 168 -19.34 9.93 8.28
CA GLN A 168 -18.16 10.21 7.46
C GLN A 168 -17.75 11.69 7.54
N TYR A 169 -18.72 12.61 7.59
CA TYR A 169 -18.44 14.03 7.83
C TYR A 169 -17.71 14.23 9.16
N LEU A 170 -18.22 13.62 10.24
CA LEU A 170 -17.61 13.69 11.56
C LEU A 170 -16.21 13.08 11.58
N ALA A 171 -15.99 11.96 10.87
CA ALA A 171 -14.68 11.35 10.74
C ALA A 171 -13.68 12.32 10.07
N ILE A 172 -14.07 12.96 8.97
CA ILE A 172 -13.22 13.94 8.26
C ILE A 172 -13.03 15.20 9.11
N SER A 173 -14.04 15.67 9.87
CA SER A 173 -13.91 16.86 10.73
C SER A 173 -13.12 16.60 12.00
N SER A 174 -13.00 15.34 12.42
CA SER A 174 -12.27 14.96 13.62
C SER A 174 -10.76 15.03 13.48
N LYS A 175 -10.23 15.29 12.29
CA LYS A 175 -8.79 15.36 12.01
C LYS A 175 -8.41 16.67 11.33
N VAL A 176 -7.37 17.31 11.87
CA VAL A 176 -6.72 18.48 11.25
C VAL A 176 -5.22 18.21 11.15
N GLU A 177 -4.67 18.44 9.96
CA GLU A 177 -3.25 18.27 9.64
C GLU A 177 -2.74 19.52 8.91
N LEU A 178 -1.59 20.03 9.36
CA LEU A 178 -0.85 21.06 8.65
C LEU A 178 0.18 20.43 7.70
N LYS A 179 0.22 20.93 6.47
CA LYS A 179 1.19 20.57 5.42
C LYS A 179 1.83 21.83 4.88
N ASP A 180 3.12 21.80 4.57
CA ASP A 180 3.83 22.94 3.97
C ASP A 180 4.51 22.59 2.65
N ASN A 181 5.01 23.61 1.95
CA ASN A 181 5.71 23.49 0.69
C ASN A 181 7.24 23.60 0.80
N SER A 182 7.85 23.42 1.99
CA SER A 182 9.30 23.61 2.17
C SER A 182 10.16 22.70 1.28
N ASP A 183 9.69 21.50 0.96
CA ASP A 183 10.36 20.59 0.03
C ASP A 183 10.46 21.15 -1.40
N GLN A 184 9.57 22.07 -1.79
CA GLN A 184 9.57 22.71 -3.11
C GLN A 184 10.47 23.96 -3.17
N LEU A 185 10.93 24.45 -2.02
CA LEU A 185 11.75 25.66 -1.89
C LEU A 185 13.26 25.33 -1.83
N ASP A 186 13.72 24.39 -2.66
CA ASP A 186 15.12 23.89 -2.72
C ASP A 186 15.74 23.56 -1.34
N LYS A 187 14.90 23.25 -0.35
CA LYS A 187 15.28 23.01 1.05
C LYS A 187 16.03 24.18 1.70
N PHE A 188 15.77 25.42 1.28
CA PHE A 188 16.29 26.62 1.97
C PHE A 188 15.79 26.70 3.40
N VAL A 189 14.58 26.21 3.67
CA VAL A 189 13.91 26.29 4.97
C VAL A 189 13.52 24.91 5.48
N ARG A 190 13.51 24.75 6.81
CA ARG A 190 12.93 23.61 7.51
C ARG A 190 11.82 24.10 8.43
N VAL A 191 10.69 23.41 8.42
CA VAL A 191 9.55 23.68 9.31
C VAL A 191 9.40 22.53 10.30
N GLU A 192 9.36 22.86 11.59
CA GLU A 192 9.08 21.91 12.66
C GLU A 192 7.77 22.29 13.36
N TYR A 193 6.92 21.30 13.62
CA TYR A 193 5.58 21.49 14.16
C TYR A 193 5.47 21.02 15.60
N LEU A 194 4.94 21.90 16.44
CA LEU A 194 4.48 21.58 17.79
C LEU A 194 2.98 21.84 17.87
N ALA A 195 2.18 20.82 18.18
CA ALA A 195 0.74 20.96 18.33
C ALA A 195 0.30 20.67 19.76
N LYS A 196 -0.61 21.50 20.27
CA LYS A 196 -1.38 21.24 21.47
C LYS A 196 -2.82 20.92 21.06
N CYS A 197 -3.08 19.63 20.89
CA CYS A 197 -4.42 19.14 20.55
C CYS A 197 -5.37 19.21 21.76
N PRO A 198 -6.69 19.30 21.53
CA PRO A 198 -7.71 19.25 22.58
C PRO A 198 -7.57 18.04 23.49
N GLY A 199 -7.81 18.24 24.79
CA GLY A 199 -7.64 17.19 25.81
C GLY A 199 -6.18 16.89 26.19
N LYS A 200 -5.18 17.45 25.49
CA LYS A 200 -3.77 17.36 25.86
C LYS A 200 -3.28 18.67 26.48
N ASN A 201 -2.58 18.57 27.61
CA ASN A 201 -2.05 19.74 28.31
C ASN A 201 -0.64 20.15 27.85
N ILE A 202 0.00 19.36 26.98
CA ILE A 202 1.39 19.51 26.58
C ILE A 202 1.48 19.55 25.05
N PHE A 203 2.40 20.35 24.52
CA PHE A 203 2.74 20.36 23.10
C PHE A 203 3.46 19.06 22.71
N ALA A 204 3.04 18.47 21.60
CA ALA A 204 3.68 17.29 21.01
C ALA A 204 4.30 17.65 19.65
N ASN A 205 5.41 16.99 19.30
CA ASN A 205 6.05 17.10 17.98
C ASN A 205 5.18 16.42 16.93
N THR A 206 4.16 17.13 16.42
CA THR A 206 3.21 16.62 15.42
C THR A 206 2.59 17.80 14.68
N SER A 207 2.28 17.62 13.39
CA SER A 207 1.43 18.51 12.61
C SER A 207 -0.05 18.07 12.61
N VAL A 208 -0.35 16.90 13.19
CA VAL A 208 -1.65 16.24 13.16
C VAL A 208 -2.30 16.23 14.54
N CYS A 209 -3.59 16.60 14.58
CA CYS A 209 -4.48 16.39 15.71
C CYS A 209 -5.72 15.62 15.26
N ASP A 210 -6.00 14.50 15.94
CA ASP A 210 -7.15 13.63 15.68
C ASP A 210 -8.18 13.71 16.82
N SER A 211 -9.36 13.09 16.62
CA SER A 211 -10.47 13.02 17.59
C SER A 211 -11.03 14.37 18.02
N LEU A 212 -11.00 15.35 17.11
CA LEU A 212 -11.51 16.69 17.32
C LEU A 212 -13.04 16.71 17.28
N ARG A 213 -13.63 17.63 18.05
CA ARG A 213 -15.05 17.96 18.02
C ARG A 213 -15.24 19.37 17.50
N GLU A 214 -16.43 19.65 17.00
CA GLU A 214 -16.78 21.00 16.56
C GLU A 214 -16.67 21.99 17.72
N GLY A 215 -15.97 23.10 17.49
CA GLY A 215 -15.68 24.13 18.50
C GLY A 215 -14.39 23.89 19.30
N ASP A 216 -13.69 22.78 19.10
CA ASP A 216 -12.38 22.56 19.70
C ASP A 216 -11.33 23.52 19.10
N GLU A 217 -10.45 24.05 19.96
CA GLU A 217 -9.35 24.93 19.55
C GLU A 217 -8.01 24.20 19.60
N ILE A 218 -7.24 24.27 18.51
CA ILE A 218 -5.91 23.67 18.39
C ILE A 218 -4.89 24.78 18.35
N GLN A 219 -3.80 24.66 19.13
CA GLN A 219 -2.70 25.60 19.08
C GLN A 219 -1.49 24.95 18.42
N TYR A 220 -1.03 25.54 17.32
CA TYR A 220 0.19 25.16 16.63
C TYR A 220 1.29 26.20 16.87
N THR A 221 2.49 25.73 17.17
CA THR A 221 3.73 26.51 17.19
C THR A 221 4.62 26.00 16.08
N LEU A 222 4.94 26.86 15.12
CA LEU A 222 5.79 26.53 13.98
C LEU A 222 7.19 27.11 14.22
N SER A 223 8.21 26.25 14.12
CA SER A 223 9.61 26.66 14.13
C SER A 223 10.14 26.63 12.71
N VAL A 224 10.29 27.80 12.08
CA VAL A 224 10.83 27.95 10.73
C VAL A 224 12.32 28.28 10.81
N THR A 225 13.17 27.45 10.22
CA THR A 225 14.64 27.60 10.24
C THR A 225 15.17 27.75 8.83
N LEU A 226 15.93 28.82 8.55
CA LEU A 226 16.68 28.98 7.30
C LEU A 226 17.96 28.12 7.37
N LEU A 227 18.06 27.10 6.50
CA LEU A 227 19.19 26.19 6.41
C LEU A 227 20.31 26.71 5.51
N LYS A 228 19.95 27.41 4.44
CA LYS A 228 20.88 27.97 3.46
C LYS A 228 20.38 29.33 2.98
N CYS A 229 21.32 30.26 2.80
CA CYS A 229 21.07 31.52 2.12
C CYS A 229 20.81 31.30 0.62
N PRO A 230 19.66 31.76 0.09
CA PRO A 230 19.41 31.75 -1.35
C PRO A 230 20.46 32.58 -2.10
N GLU A 231 20.76 32.23 -3.35
CA GLU A 231 21.77 32.93 -4.15
C GLU A 231 21.35 34.36 -4.48
N THR A 232 20.05 34.57 -4.70
CA THR A 232 19.42 35.87 -4.78
C THR A 232 18.77 36.14 -3.43
N ALA A 233 19.15 37.22 -2.74
CA ALA A 233 18.56 37.64 -1.46
C ALA A 233 17.11 38.15 -1.60
N GLU A 234 16.34 37.61 -2.54
CA GLU A 234 14.95 37.98 -2.78
C GLU A 234 14.03 37.31 -1.75
N PRO A 235 13.02 38.02 -1.25
CA PRO A 235 11.99 37.44 -0.40
C PRO A 235 11.24 36.30 -1.10
N PHE A 236 10.89 35.26 -0.35
CA PHE A 236 10.10 34.13 -0.85
C PHE A 236 9.01 33.75 0.14
N VAL A 237 8.03 32.95 -0.31
CA VAL A 237 6.84 32.64 0.49
C VAL A 237 6.79 31.15 0.83
N LEU A 238 6.73 30.87 2.13
CA LEU A 238 6.41 29.55 2.70
C LEU A 238 4.89 29.46 2.86
N GLU A 239 4.28 28.48 2.20
CA GLU A 239 2.86 28.16 2.34
C GLU A 239 2.69 27.03 3.35
N VAL A 240 1.90 27.26 4.40
CA VAL A 240 1.45 26.22 5.32
C VAL A 240 -0.06 26.14 5.22
N LYS A 241 -0.61 24.97 4.95
CA LYS A 241 -2.04 24.78 4.70
C LYS A 241 -2.63 23.65 5.53
N THR A 242 -3.91 23.80 5.85
CA THR A 242 -4.80 22.68 6.17
C THR A 242 -5.53 22.26 4.89
N SER A 243 -6.50 21.35 4.99
CA SER A 243 -7.46 21.14 3.89
C SER A 243 -8.26 22.42 3.58
N GLN A 244 -8.60 23.23 4.59
CA GLN A 244 -9.57 24.31 4.45
C GLN A 244 -8.97 25.70 4.23
N GLU A 245 -7.82 25.96 4.82
CA GLU A 245 -7.21 27.29 4.89
C GLU A 245 -5.70 27.21 4.66
N LYS A 246 -5.13 28.34 4.24
CA LYS A 246 -3.69 28.49 4.07
C LYS A 246 -3.15 29.74 4.76
N LEU A 247 -1.99 29.58 5.37
CA LEU A 247 -1.17 30.62 5.97
C LEU A 247 0.03 30.86 5.04
N MET A 248 0.17 32.09 4.57
CA MET A 248 1.29 32.53 3.74
C MET A 248 2.30 33.26 4.62
N ILE A 249 3.53 32.75 4.70
CA ILE A 249 4.63 33.33 5.49
C ILE A 249 5.66 33.88 4.51
N GLU A 250 5.77 35.20 4.41
CA GLU A 250 6.82 35.87 3.64
C GLU A 250 8.13 35.87 4.44
N ILE A 251 9.19 35.33 3.83
CA ILE A 251 10.50 35.17 4.44
C ILE A 251 11.49 36.06 3.70
N GLU A 252 12.06 37.03 4.43
CA GLU A 252 13.15 37.88 3.97
C GLU A 252 14.47 37.37 4.56
N PRO A 253 15.35 36.73 3.75
CA PRO A 253 16.57 36.13 4.26
C PRO A 253 17.64 37.19 4.56
N LEU A 254 18.12 37.24 5.81
CA LEU A 254 19.22 38.12 6.21
C LEU A 254 20.57 37.40 6.08
N CYS A 255 21.14 37.46 4.87
CA CYS A 255 22.37 36.75 4.52
C CYS A 255 23.64 37.61 4.56
N ASP A 256 23.49 38.93 4.37
CA ASP A 256 24.60 39.87 4.32
C ASP A 256 24.69 40.70 5.61
N CYS A 257 25.92 41.11 5.94
CA CYS A 257 26.20 41.95 7.11
C CYS A 257 25.87 43.44 6.89
N GLY A 258 25.52 43.85 5.66
CA GLY A 258 25.25 45.25 5.27
C GLY A 258 26.47 46.20 5.30
N CYS A 259 27.59 45.81 5.89
CA CYS A 259 28.76 46.66 6.06
C CYS A 259 29.63 46.86 4.81
N ASP A 260 29.39 46.05 3.77
CA ASP A 260 30.00 46.16 2.44
C ASP A 260 29.08 46.89 1.44
N GLU A 261 27.97 47.48 1.88
CA GLU A 261 27.11 48.27 1.01
C GLU A 261 27.80 49.57 0.56
N LEU A 262 27.53 49.99 -0.69
CA LEU A 262 28.06 51.24 -1.24
C LEU A 262 27.60 52.44 -0.40
N GLY A 263 28.57 53.22 0.10
CA GLY A 263 28.30 54.38 0.96
C GLY A 263 28.22 54.07 2.46
N HIS A 264 28.37 52.79 2.86
CA HIS A 264 28.48 52.44 4.27
C HIS A 264 29.81 52.95 4.87
N LYS A 265 29.80 53.41 6.12
CA LYS A 265 30.98 54.03 6.77
C LYS A 265 32.17 53.09 6.95
N MET A 266 31.92 51.78 6.92
CA MET A 266 32.94 50.73 7.03
C MET A 266 33.42 50.24 5.66
N ARG A 267 32.96 50.87 4.57
CA ARG A 267 33.43 50.64 3.22
C ARG A 267 34.23 51.85 2.75
N GLU A 268 35.51 51.64 2.44
CA GLU A 268 36.41 52.66 1.91
C GLU A 268 37.12 52.11 0.68
N GLU A 269 36.74 52.60 -0.50
CA GLU A 269 37.39 52.22 -1.76
C GLU A 269 38.82 52.76 -1.81
N ASN A 270 39.74 51.93 -2.29
CA ASN A 270 41.18 52.24 -2.34
C ASN A 270 41.73 52.71 -0.98
N SER A 271 41.31 52.05 0.11
CA SER A 271 41.67 52.44 1.47
C SER A 271 43.20 52.48 1.66
N PRO A 272 43.73 53.49 2.38
CA PRO A 272 45.14 53.52 2.78
C PRO A 272 45.55 52.30 3.61
N THR A 273 44.61 51.70 4.35
CA THR A 273 44.80 50.46 5.11
C THR A 273 45.14 49.29 4.17
N CYS A 274 44.50 49.26 3.01
CA CYS A 274 44.74 48.33 1.91
C CYS A 274 45.80 48.84 0.93
N LYS A 275 46.65 49.78 1.36
CA LYS A 275 47.73 50.40 0.56
C LYS A 275 47.28 51.06 -0.73
N GLY A 276 46.01 51.48 -0.83
CA GLY A 276 45.44 52.04 -2.06
C GLY A 276 45.21 51.00 -3.16
N HIS A 277 45.35 49.71 -2.84
CA HIS A 277 45.24 48.59 -3.78
C HIS A 277 44.06 47.66 -3.45
N GLY A 278 43.05 48.16 -2.75
CA GLY A 278 41.85 47.40 -2.41
C GLY A 278 40.81 48.23 -1.70
N THR A 279 39.60 47.67 -1.59
CA THR A 279 38.49 48.26 -0.81
C THR A 279 38.52 47.69 0.59
N LEU A 280 38.56 48.54 1.61
CA LEU A 280 38.36 48.10 2.99
C LEU A 280 36.85 47.97 3.21
N ALA A 281 36.37 46.77 3.48
CA ALA A 281 34.97 46.47 3.75
C ALA A 281 34.84 45.62 5.01
N CYS A 282 33.96 46.01 5.93
CA CYS A 282 33.73 45.28 7.19
C CYS A 282 35.03 45.00 8.01
N GLY A 283 36.04 45.87 7.87
CA GLY A 283 37.34 45.73 8.55
C GLY A 283 38.36 44.82 7.86
N VAL A 284 38.06 44.31 6.66
CA VAL A 284 38.96 43.46 5.86
C VAL A 284 39.20 44.09 4.48
N CYS A 285 40.40 43.94 3.93
CA CYS A 285 40.73 44.43 2.60
C CYS A 285 40.32 43.44 1.51
N ASN A 286 39.47 43.88 0.59
CA ASN A 286 39.20 43.21 -0.68
C ASN A 286 40.12 43.80 -1.76
N CYS A 287 41.17 43.05 -2.12
CA CYS A 287 42.24 43.56 -2.98
C CYS A 287 41.82 43.68 -4.45
N ASN A 288 42.32 44.72 -5.11
CA ASN A 288 42.18 44.91 -6.54
C ASN A 288 42.92 43.78 -7.29
N GLN A 289 42.50 43.51 -8.52
CA GLN A 289 43.08 42.45 -9.35
C GLN A 289 44.62 42.58 -9.44
N GLY A 290 45.33 41.50 -9.09
CA GLY A 290 46.80 41.43 -9.13
C GLY A 290 47.52 41.80 -7.82
N TYR A 291 46.77 42.15 -6.77
CA TYR A 291 47.28 42.41 -5.43
C TYR A 291 46.73 41.41 -4.41
N HIS A 292 47.57 41.00 -3.45
CA HIS A 292 47.26 39.91 -2.52
C HIS A 292 47.72 40.20 -1.10
N GLY A 293 47.19 39.43 -0.14
CA GLY A 293 47.49 39.52 1.28
C GLY A 293 46.52 40.40 2.06
N SER A 294 46.54 40.29 3.39
CA SER A 294 45.55 40.92 4.29
C SER A 294 45.41 42.44 4.17
N ASN A 295 46.46 43.12 3.69
CA ASN A 295 46.48 44.57 3.44
C ASN A 295 46.85 44.91 1.98
N CYS A 296 46.70 43.97 1.04
CA CYS A 296 47.04 44.13 -0.39
C CYS A 296 48.49 44.57 -0.64
N LEU A 297 49.43 44.03 0.16
CA LEU A 297 50.84 44.41 0.16
C LEU A 297 51.65 43.80 -0.99
N CYS A 298 51.22 42.67 -1.53
CA CYS A 298 52.00 41.88 -2.48
C CYS A 298 51.42 42.01 -3.88
N SER A 299 52.25 42.32 -4.87
CA SER A 299 51.85 42.35 -6.27
C SER A 299 52.25 41.06 -6.99
N ASP A 300 51.55 40.71 -8.07
CA ASP A 300 51.93 39.58 -8.94
C ASP A 300 53.37 39.68 -9.49
N SER A 301 53.97 40.88 -9.51
CA SER A 301 55.34 41.17 -9.91
C SER A 301 56.41 40.90 -8.84
N ASP A 302 56.04 40.81 -7.57
CA ASP A 302 56.98 40.57 -6.47
C ASP A 302 57.30 39.08 -6.25
N LEU A 303 56.53 38.19 -6.90
CA LEU A 303 56.64 36.74 -6.78
C LEU A 303 57.45 36.18 -7.95
N GLY A 304 58.67 35.69 -7.65
CA GLY A 304 59.60 35.19 -8.66
C GLY A 304 59.05 34.03 -9.52
N PRO A 305 59.48 33.89 -10.78
CA PRO A 305 59.03 32.82 -11.66
C PRO A 305 59.63 31.49 -11.20
N GLY A 306 58.83 30.65 -10.54
CA GLY A 306 59.22 29.29 -10.16
C GLY A 306 58.85 28.85 -8.75
N GLU A 307 58.39 29.76 -7.87
CA GLU A 307 57.73 29.34 -6.63
C GLU A 307 56.34 28.80 -6.97
N VAL A 308 56.05 27.56 -6.57
CA VAL A 308 54.73 26.95 -6.70
C VAL A 308 53.75 27.82 -5.90
N ARG A 309 53.03 28.71 -6.60
CA ARG A 309 51.96 29.54 -6.03
C ARG A 309 50.96 28.61 -5.34
N SER A 310 50.99 28.56 -4.01
CA SER A 310 50.12 27.67 -3.24
C SER A 310 48.67 28.17 -3.30
N CYS A 311 48.48 29.46 -3.58
CA CYS A 311 47.20 30.14 -3.75
C CYS A 311 46.68 30.18 -5.19
N GLN A 312 47.32 29.49 -6.14
CA GLN A 312 46.94 29.61 -7.55
C GLN A 312 45.49 29.16 -7.78
N LYS A 313 44.66 30.03 -8.39
CA LYS A 313 43.29 29.72 -8.82
C LYS A 313 43.27 28.51 -9.74
N GLY A 314 42.75 27.41 -9.22
CA GLY A 314 42.31 26.22 -9.91
C GLY A 314 41.36 25.50 -8.95
N GLU A 315 40.20 25.08 -9.45
CA GLU A 315 39.14 24.51 -8.60
C GLU A 315 39.66 23.37 -7.70
N PRO A 316 39.23 23.33 -6.42
CA PRO A 316 38.43 24.36 -5.72
C PRO A 316 39.33 25.41 -5.06
N ASP A 317 38.97 26.69 -5.28
CA ASP A 317 39.32 27.96 -4.62
C ASP A 317 40.74 28.22 -4.05
N GLU A 318 41.04 29.52 -3.90
CA GLU A 318 42.25 30.00 -3.22
C GLU A 318 42.38 29.34 -1.84
N CYS A 319 43.47 28.59 -1.62
CA CYS A 319 43.70 27.82 -0.40
C CYS A 319 42.57 26.82 -0.07
N SER A 320 41.96 26.23 -1.10
CA SER A 320 40.87 25.25 -1.00
C SER A 320 39.67 25.75 -0.18
N GLY A 321 39.47 27.07 -0.11
CA GLY A 321 38.42 27.72 0.68
C GLY A 321 38.58 27.59 2.20
N ASN A 322 39.68 27.02 2.68
CA ASN A 322 39.90 26.67 4.09
C ASN A 322 41.07 27.45 4.72
N GLY A 323 41.40 28.59 4.13
CA GLY A 323 42.43 29.49 4.59
C GLY A 323 42.43 30.76 3.74
N PHE A 324 43.29 31.70 4.09
CA PHE A 324 43.50 32.91 3.29
C PHE A 324 44.90 32.89 2.68
N CYS A 325 45.03 33.42 1.47
CA CYS A 325 46.33 33.59 0.86
C CYS A 325 47.05 34.81 1.42
N SER A 326 48.29 34.60 1.86
CA SER A 326 49.21 35.66 2.18
C SER A 326 50.44 35.52 1.28
N CYS A 327 50.51 36.35 0.23
CA CYS A 327 51.67 36.48 -0.65
C CYS A 327 52.14 35.14 -1.25
N GLY A 328 51.21 34.37 -1.84
CA GLY A 328 51.52 33.10 -2.51
C GLY A 328 51.54 31.86 -1.61
N HIS A 329 51.39 32.03 -0.29
CA HIS A 329 51.26 30.94 0.69
C HIS A 329 49.91 30.94 1.39
N CYS A 330 49.37 29.75 1.63
CA CYS A 330 48.10 29.58 2.32
C CYS A 330 48.30 29.58 3.84
N VAL A 331 47.55 30.42 4.54
CA VAL A 331 47.41 30.40 5.99
C VAL A 331 46.09 29.73 6.33
N CYS A 332 46.16 28.51 6.85
CA CYS A 332 44.98 27.68 7.06
C CYS A 332 44.17 28.10 8.29
N HIS A 333 42.85 28.01 8.18
CA HIS A 333 41.96 28.14 9.33
C HIS A 333 42.23 27.01 10.35
N PRO A 334 41.84 27.19 11.64
CA PRO A 334 42.02 26.16 12.65
C PRO A 334 41.40 24.82 12.22
N ASN A 335 42.13 23.72 12.43
CA ASN A 335 41.83 22.34 12.01
C ASN A 335 42.09 22.00 10.53
N TYR A 336 42.56 22.96 9.73
CA TYR A 336 43.00 22.71 8.35
C TYR A 336 44.53 22.78 8.25
N SER A 337 45.11 21.97 7.36
CA SER A 337 46.55 21.88 7.15
C SER A 337 46.89 21.50 5.70
N GLY A 338 48.19 21.43 5.38
CA GLY A 338 48.68 21.20 4.03
C GLY A 338 49.01 22.52 3.29
N LYS A 339 49.80 22.42 2.23
CA LYS A 339 50.31 23.59 1.48
C LYS A 339 49.20 24.47 0.89
N ARG A 340 48.02 23.89 0.61
CA ARG A 340 46.83 24.57 0.10
C ARG A 340 45.66 24.51 1.08
N CYS A 341 45.90 24.20 2.36
CA CYS A 341 44.84 24.01 3.36
C CYS A 341 43.81 22.93 3.00
N GLN A 342 44.22 21.98 2.17
CA GLN A 342 43.34 20.94 1.64
C GLN A 342 43.03 19.82 2.65
N CYS A 343 43.81 19.71 3.74
CA CYS A 343 43.64 18.65 4.72
C CYS A 343 42.81 19.16 5.91
N ASN A 344 41.57 18.69 6.05
CA ASN A 344 40.73 18.88 7.22
C ASN A 344 40.95 17.75 8.25
N ARG A 345 41.35 18.10 9.48
CA ARG A 345 41.54 17.14 10.59
C ARG A 345 40.23 16.70 11.24
N ARG A 346 39.15 17.50 11.11
CA ARG A 346 37.81 17.12 11.61
C ARG A 346 37.15 16.06 10.75
N SER A 347 37.52 16.00 9.47
CA SER A 347 37.19 14.89 8.57
C SER A 347 37.91 13.60 8.92
N CYS A 348 38.35 13.41 10.17
CA CYS A 348 38.87 12.15 10.71
C CYS A 348 38.21 11.86 12.08
N LEU A 349 37.27 12.68 12.53
CA LEU A 349 36.58 12.49 13.81
C LEU A 349 35.38 11.58 13.58
N SER A 350 35.32 10.48 14.32
CA SER A 350 34.18 9.57 14.28
C SER A 350 33.00 10.16 15.07
N LEU A 351 31.78 10.04 14.53
CA LEU A 351 30.53 10.47 15.18
C LEU A 351 30.09 9.52 16.31
N SER A 352 30.59 8.29 16.32
CA SER A 352 30.11 7.20 17.19
C SER A 352 30.86 7.05 18.52
N SER A 353 32.06 7.63 18.67
CA SER A 353 32.86 7.53 19.88
C SER A 353 33.49 8.88 20.26
N ALA A 354 32.91 9.57 21.25
CA ALA A 354 33.50 10.63 22.08
C ALA A 354 34.50 11.63 21.43
N GLY A 355 34.40 11.91 20.13
CA GLY A 355 35.32 12.80 19.41
C GLY A 355 36.75 12.25 19.21
N GLU A 356 36.94 10.92 19.21
CA GLU A 356 38.26 10.33 18.94
C GLU A 356 38.57 10.29 17.43
N VAL A 357 39.82 10.60 17.07
CA VAL A 357 40.31 10.58 15.69
C VAL A 357 40.40 9.12 15.24
N CYS A 358 39.75 8.79 14.12
CA CYS A 358 39.71 7.45 13.52
C CYS A 358 39.22 6.36 14.49
N SER A 359 38.21 6.70 15.30
CA SER A 359 37.60 5.83 16.30
C SER A 359 38.60 5.24 17.32
N GLY A 360 39.78 5.86 17.46
CA GLY A 360 40.87 5.36 18.32
C GLY A 360 41.69 4.21 17.73
N ASN A 361 41.37 3.74 16.51
CA ASN A 361 41.96 2.56 15.86
C ASN A 361 42.75 2.91 14.58
N GLY A 362 43.37 4.08 14.55
CA GLY A 362 44.17 4.50 13.41
C GLY A 362 44.71 5.93 13.50
N GLY A 363 45.48 6.32 12.48
CA GLY A 363 46.01 7.67 12.33
C GLY A 363 45.30 8.44 11.22
N CYS A 364 45.03 9.74 11.43
CA CYS A 364 44.52 10.62 10.38
C CYS A 364 45.65 11.07 9.45
N ASP A 365 45.54 10.77 8.16
CA ASP A 365 46.42 11.22 7.10
C ASP A 365 45.61 12.05 6.09
N CYS A 366 45.83 13.36 6.10
CA CYS A 366 45.18 14.36 5.24
C CYS A 366 43.69 14.07 4.92
N SER A 367 42.81 14.14 5.93
CA SER A 367 41.35 13.92 5.83
C SER A 367 40.88 12.50 5.56
N SER A 368 41.78 11.52 5.58
CA SER A 368 41.42 10.11 5.55
C SER A 368 42.01 9.38 6.74
N CYS A 369 41.27 8.43 7.29
CA CYS A 369 41.80 7.56 8.33
C CYS A 369 42.64 6.43 7.73
N ARG A 370 43.82 6.21 8.30
CA ARG A 370 44.66 5.04 8.06
C ARG A 370 44.53 4.12 9.25
N CYS A 371 43.81 3.02 9.06
CA CYS A 371 43.46 2.09 10.14
C CYS A 371 44.63 1.24 10.59
N ASP A 372 44.63 0.93 11.88
CA ASP A 372 45.53 -0.05 12.47
C ASP A 372 45.17 -1.47 12.00
N PRO A 373 46.13 -2.41 11.98
CA PRO A 373 45.84 -3.79 11.57
C PRO A 373 44.72 -4.41 12.40
N GLY A 374 43.72 -5.01 11.74
CA GLY A 374 42.53 -5.54 12.41
C GLY A 374 41.28 -4.66 12.30
N TYR A 375 41.40 -3.45 11.73
CA TYR A 375 40.30 -2.50 11.55
C TYR A 375 40.23 -1.96 10.12
N HIS A 376 39.01 -1.67 9.67
CA HIS A 376 38.71 -1.07 8.37
C HIS A 376 37.51 -0.11 8.47
N GLY A 377 37.16 0.50 7.34
CA GLY A 377 36.12 1.52 7.26
C GLY A 377 36.67 2.94 7.15
N PRO A 378 35.86 3.91 6.70
CA PRO A 378 36.28 5.29 6.49
C PRO A 378 36.76 6.00 7.77
N TRP A 379 36.31 5.52 8.94
CA TRP A 379 36.65 6.04 10.26
C TRP A 379 37.34 5.00 11.16
N CYS A 380 37.79 3.88 10.60
CA CYS A 380 38.35 2.72 11.33
C CYS A 380 37.42 2.20 12.43
N GLU A 381 36.12 2.26 12.16
CA GLU A 381 35.05 1.89 13.06
C GLU A 381 34.75 0.38 13.06
N CYS A 382 35.16 -0.33 12.00
CA CYS A 382 34.82 -1.73 11.81
C CYS A 382 36.01 -2.64 12.10
N PRO A 383 35.85 -3.64 12.97
CA PRO A 383 36.85 -4.70 13.14
C PRO A 383 36.78 -5.72 11.98
N ASP A 384 37.90 -6.38 11.68
CA ASP A 384 38.02 -7.37 10.60
C ASP A 384 37.06 -8.57 10.74
N GLU A 385 36.75 -9.21 9.60
CA GLU A 385 35.72 -10.24 9.41
C GLU A 385 35.85 -11.50 10.29
N ASN A 386 36.98 -11.68 10.99
CA ASN A 386 37.23 -12.82 11.88
C ASN A 386 36.20 -12.95 13.01
N ILE A 387 35.54 -11.85 13.41
CA ILE A 387 34.48 -11.85 14.43
C ILE A 387 33.20 -12.52 13.92
N CYS A 388 32.99 -12.53 12.61
CA CYS A 388 31.84 -13.12 11.93
C CYS A 388 32.05 -14.60 11.55
N ILE A 389 33.10 -15.24 12.07
CA ILE A 389 33.39 -16.65 11.84
C ILE A 389 32.96 -17.46 13.07
N GLN A 390 32.16 -18.51 12.85
CA GLN A 390 31.75 -19.41 13.91
C GLN A 390 32.96 -20.17 14.48
N PRO A 391 33.10 -20.32 15.81
CA PRO A 391 34.19 -21.10 16.40
C PRO A 391 34.25 -22.53 15.83
N GLY A 392 35.33 -22.87 15.13
CA GLY A 392 35.53 -24.17 14.48
C GLY A 392 35.18 -24.23 12.99
N SER A 393 34.76 -23.10 12.39
CA SER A 393 34.57 -22.93 10.95
C SER A 393 35.62 -21.97 10.40
N ASP A 394 35.89 -22.04 9.10
CA ASP A 394 36.70 -21.05 8.36
C ASP A 394 35.83 -20.14 7.47
N LEU A 395 34.50 -20.30 7.54
CA LEU A 395 33.56 -19.59 6.68
C LEU A 395 32.97 -18.37 7.41
N VAL A 396 33.18 -17.19 6.83
CA VAL A 396 32.53 -15.94 7.25
C VAL A 396 31.02 -16.07 7.08
N CYS A 397 30.27 -15.84 8.17
CA CYS A 397 28.82 -15.99 8.21
C CYS A 397 28.33 -17.32 7.61
N SER A 398 29.05 -18.40 7.92
CA SER A 398 28.79 -19.77 7.43
C SER A 398 28.71 -19.89 5.89
N GLY A 399 29.22 -18.90 5.15
CA GLY A 399 29.09 -18.79 3.71
C GLY A 399 27.67 -18.51 3.21
N LYS A 400 26.75 -18.07 4.09
CA LYS A 400 25.32 -17.83 3.82
C LYS A 400 24.92 -16.36 4.01
N GLY A 401 25.90 -15.49 4.12
CA GLY A 401 25.74 -14.05 4.31
C GLY A 401 27.07 -13.34 4.11
N TYR A 402 27.12 -12.08 4.51
CA TYR A 402 28.36 -11.30 4.57
C TYR A 402 28.51 -10.64 5.93
N CYS A 403 29.75 -10.37 6.34
CA CYS A 403 30.03 -9.67 7.58
C CYS A 403 29.90 -8.16 7.35
N ASP A 404 29.03 -7.51 8.10
CA ASP A 404 28.86 -6.06 8.13
C ASP A 404 29.34 -5.55 9.49
N CYS A 405 30.55 -4.98 9.52
CA CYS A 405 31.14 -4.34 10.70
C CYS A 405 31.11 -5.21 11.98
N GLY A 406 31.51 -6.49 11.86
CA GLY A 406 31.52 -7.45 12.97
C GLY A 406 30.19 -8.15 13.27
N THR A 407 29.16 -7.91 12.46
CA THR A 407 27.85 -8.59 12.57
C THR A 407 27.48 -9.27 11.25
N CYS A 408 27.03 -10.52 11.29
CA CYS A 408 26.60 -11.21 10.08
C CYS A 408 25.25 -10.70 9.55
N LYS A 409 25.21 -10.36 8.26
CA LYS A 409 23.99 -10.09 7.50
C LYS A 409 23.67 -11.33 6.67
N CYS A 410 22.64 -12.06 7.09
CA CYS A 410 22.25 -13.32 6.48
C CYS A 410 21.42 -13.10 5.23
N ASN A 411 21.42 -14.10 4.34
CA ASN A 411 20.61 -14.06 3.14
C ASN A 411 19.14 -14.44 3.47
N ASP A 412 18.33 -13.42 3.73
CA ASP A 412 16.92 -13.55 4.11
C ASP A 412 16.07 -14.23 3.03
N THR A 413 16.42 -14.09 1.75
CA THR A 413 15.70 -14.73 0.62
C THR A 413 15.72 -16.26 0.69
N LEU A 414 16.69 -16.84 1.37
CA LEU A 414 16.81 -18.28 1.60
C LEU A 414 16.47 -18.67 3.04
N GLY A 415 16.00 -17.71 3.85
CA GLY A 415 15.60 -17.90 5.24
C GLY A 415 16.74 -18.28 6.18
N PHE A 416 17.98 -17.83 5.93
CA PHE A 416 19.09 -18.08 6.84
C PHE A 416 19.13 -17.04 7.95
N PHE A 417 19.39 -17.47 9.19
CA PHE A 417 19.46 -16.62 10.38
C PHE A 417 20.46 -17.20 11.41
N GLY A 418 20.58 -16.58 12.57
CA GLY A 418 21.59 -16.94 13.60
C GLY A 418 22.77 -15.97 13.63
N LYS A 419 23.64 -16.09 14.64
CA LYS A 419 24.74 -15.15 14.87
C LYS A 419 25.77 -15.18 13.72
N TYR A 420 25.91 -16.32 13.09
CA TYR A 420 26.82 -16.61 12.00
C TYR A 420 26.08 -17.13 10.76
N CYS A 421 24.77 -16.87 10.62
CA CYS A 421 23.92 -17.39 9.52
C CYS A 421 23.92 -18.92 9.39
N GLU A 422 24.09 -19.60 10.52
CA GLU A 422 24.19 -21.04 10.64
C GLU A 422 22.84 -21.75 10.63
N GLU A 423 21.75 -21.03 10.90
CA GLU A 423 20.39 -21.57 10.99
C GLU A 423 19.58 -21.26 9.72
N CYS A 424 18.62 -22.13 9.37
CA CYS A 424 17.86 -22.02 8.12
C CYS A 424 16.40 -22.42 8.31
N SER A 425 15.51 -21.47 8.01
CA SER A 425 14.06 -21.62 8.04
C SER A 425 13.55 -22.70 7.08
N ALA A 426 14.11 -22.80 5.87
CA ALA A 426 13.57 -23.68 4.81
C ALA A 426 14.27 -25.06 4.73
N CYS A 427 15.31 -25.31 5.51
CA CYS A 427 16.21 -26.46 5.29
C CYS A 427 15.75 -27.78 5.95
N GLY A 428 14.50 -27.87 6.41
CA GLY A 428 13.84 -29.13 6.80
C GLY A 428 14.29 -29.75 8.14
N GLU A 429 15.43 -29.35 8.69
CA GLU A 429 15.93 -29.74 10.02
C GLU A 429 15.80 -28.59 11.03
N GLY A 430 14.65 -27.90 11.01
CA GLY A 430 14.33 -26.90 12.02
C GLY A 430 14.25 -27.50 13.44
N LYS A 431 14.02 -26.66 14.45
CA LYS A 431 13.96 -27.09 15.87
C LYS A 431 12.66 -27.79 16.28
N CYS A 432 11.80 -28.17 15.32
CA CYS A 432 10.55 -28.88 15.61
C CYS A 432 10.80 -30.16 16.44
N ASN A 433 11.81 -30.95 16.08
CA ASN A 433 12.13 -32.19 16.80
C ASN A 433 12.72 -31.94 18.20
N GLU A 434 13.39 -30.80 18.40
CA GLU A 434 13.94 -30.41 19.70
C GLU A 434 12.81 -30.00 20.67
N TYR A 435 11.78 -29.32 20.16
CA TYR A 435 10.69 -28.78 20.97
C TYR A 435 9.45 -29.68 21.04
N GLY A 436 9.25 -30.60 20.10
CA GLY A 436 8.04 -31.42 19.99
C GLY A 436 7.70 -32.20 21.26
N ASP A 437 8.66 -32.96 21.78
CA ASP A 437 8.49 -33.78 22.99
C ASP A 437 8.17 -32.91 24.23
N CYS A 438 8.83 -31.75 24.33
CA CYS A 438 8.64 -30.81 25.44
C CYS A 438 7.29 -30.09 25.36
N VAL A 439 6.86 -29.68 24.16
CA VAL A 439 5.55 -29.05 23.93
C VAL A 439 4.42 -30.03 24.23
N GLN A 440 4.53 -31.28 23.80
CA GLN A 440 3.51 -32.30 24.07
C GLN A 440 3.34 -32.55 25.58
N CYS A 441 4.45 -32.59 26.32
CA CYS A 441 4.42 -32.77 27.75
C CYS A 441 3.79 -31.56 28.48
N PHE A 442 4.26 -30.33 28.21
CA PHE A 442 3.79 -29.15 28.95
C PHE A 442 2.37 -28.72 28.58
N ALA A 443 2.02 -28.76 27.30
CA ALA A 443 0.74 -28.24 26.82
C ALA A 443 -0.41 -29.26 26.90
N PHE A 444 -0.10 -30.55 26.70
CA PHE A 444 -1.13 -31.60 26.54
C PHE A 444 -1.01 -32.76 27.53
N SER A 445 -0.05 -32.70 28.48
CA SER A 445 0.17 -33.76 29.48
C SER A 445 0.38 -35.16 28.89
N GLY A 446 0.99 -35.24 27.70
CA GLY A 446 1.24 -36.48 26.95
C GLY A 446 2.70 -36.62 26.48
N GLY A 447 3.04 -37.76 25.86
CA GLY A 447 4.35 -38.03 25.26
C GLY A 447 5.10 -39.24 25.85
N PRO A 448 6.26 -39.62 25.29
CA PRO A 448 7.02 -40.83 25.64
C PRO A 448 7.76 -40.78 26.99
N THR A 449 7.70 -39.67 27.71
CA THR A 449 8.45 -39.47 28.97
C THR A 449 7.52 -39.25 30.16
N THR A 450 7.94 -39.67 31.36
CA THR A 450 7.19 -39.43 32.60
C THR A 450 7.21 -37.95 32.98
N ILE A 451 6.17 -37.46 33.67
CA ILE A 451 6.02 -36.05 34.12
C ILE A 451 7.29 -35.53 34.81
N GLU A 452 7.95 -36.34 35.64
CA GLU A 452 9.20 -36.00 36.33
C GLU A 452 10.42 -35.87 35.38
N SER A 453 10.50 -36.71 34.35
CA SER A 453 11.57 -36.65 33.35
C SER A 453 11.44 -35.42 32.44
N CYS A 454 10.20 -35.04 32.14
CA CYS A 454 9.89 -33.88 31.32
C CYS A 454 10.28 -32.56 32.01
N GLN A 455 9.93 -32.38 33.29
CA GLN A 455 10.31 -31.16 34.03
C GLN A 455 11.82 -30.97 34.13
N LYS A 456 12.59 -32.07 34.16
CA LYS A 456 14.05 -32.01 34.23
C LYS A 456 14.70 -31.68 32.88
N ASN A 457 14.27 -32.33 31.80
CA ASN A 457 14.88 -32.18 30.47
C ASN A 457 14.39 -30.95 29.70
N CYS A 458 13.18 -30.45 29.99
CA CYS A 458 12.55 -29.34 29.27
C CYS A 458 12.46 -28.05 30.12
N SER A 459 13.22 -27.95 31.22
CA SER A 459 13.17 -26.83 32.18
C SER A 459 13.42 -25.45 31.56
N ALA A 460 14.18 -25.38 30.46
CA ALA A 460 14.45 -24.14 29.71
C ALA A 460 13.21 -23.54 29.02
N LEU A 461 12.15 -24.33 28.79
CA LEU A 461 10.97 -23.93 28.03
C LEU A 461 9.80 -23.44 28.88
N ASN A 462 9.84 -23.67 30.20
CA ASN A 462 8.72 -23.44 31.10
C ASN A 462 8.26 -21.96 31.16
N ASN A 463 9.15 -21.03 30.83
CA ASN A 463 8.86 -19.58 30.84
C ASN A 463 8.73 -18.96 29.43
N SER A 464 8.93 -19.75 28.36
CA SER A 464 8.99 -19.24 26.96
C SER A 464 7.82 -19.73 26.09
N LEU A 465 6.87 -20.46 26.66
CA LEU A 465 5.68 -20.95 25.96
C LEU A 465 4.55 -19.91 26.00
N LEU A 466 4.10 -19.51 24.81
CA LEU A 466 2.89 -18.72 24.60
C LEU A 466 1.76 -19.63 24.12
N TYR A 467 0.51 -19.26 24.38
CA TYR A 467 -0.66 -20.06 24.04
C TYR A 467 -1.72 -19.24 23.30
N GLU A 468 -2.01 -19.63 22.06
CA GLU A 468 -2.93 -18.95 21.16
C GLU A 468 -4.04 -19.90 20.66
N ASP A 469 -5.17 -19.34 20.22
CA ASP A 469 -6.27 -20.11 19.66
C ASP A 469 -6.00 -20.53 18.20
N ASN A 470 -5.28 -19.69 17.44
CA ASN A 470 -4.82 -19.95 16.09
C ASN A 470 -3.35 -19.52 15.91
N LEU A 471 -2.66 -20.11 14.93
CA LEU A 471 -1.24 -19.83 14.67
C LEU A 471 -1.02 -19.02 13.39
N GLU A 472 -2.09 -18.55 12.74
CA GLU A 472 -2.03 -17.82 11.46
C GLU A 472 -1.22 -16.53 11.57
N THR A 473 -1.38 -15.79 12.67
CA THR A 473 -0.66 -14.54 12.93
C THR A 473 0.83 -14.77 13.10
N GLU A 474 1.23 -15.84 13.79
CA GLU A 474 2.64 -16.19 13.99
C GLU A 474 3.29 -16.66 12.69
N ILE A 475 2.57 -17.46 11.90
CA ILE A 475 3.02 -17.90 10.57
C ILE A 475 3.20 -16.70 9.62
N ALA A 476 2.30 -15.70 9.69
CA ALA A 476 2.43 -14.46 8.94
C ALA A 476 3.65 -13.61 9.38
N GLN A 477 4.19 -13.86 10.57
CA GLN A 477 5.41 -13.24 11.11
C GLN A 477 6.65 -14.14 10.96
N ASP A 478 6.65 -15.04 9.97
CA ASP A 478 7.78 -15.95 9.66
C ASP A 478 8.11 -16.95 10.79
N ALA A 479 7.11 -17.33 11.60
CA ALA A 479 7.26 -18.41 12.57
C ALA A 479 7.06 -19.78 11.90
N HIS A 480 7.92 -20.74 12.26
CA HIS A 480 7.87 -22.10 11.71
C HIS A 480 6.80 -22.94 12.36
N LEU A 481 5.85 -23.45 11.57
CA LEU A 481 4.80 -24.34 12.04
C LEU A 481 5.31 -25.79 12.16
N CYS A 482 5.17 -26.36 13.35
CA CYS A 482 5.41 -27.75 13.66
C CYS A 482 4.08 -28.44 13.96
N THR A 483 3.82 -29.57 13.30
CA THR A 483 2.61 -30.39 13.49
C THR A 483 2.99 -31.82 13.83
N TYR A 484 2.44 -32.32 14.94
CA TYR A 484 2.69 -33.67 15.43
C TYR A 484 1.37 -34.38 15.77
N THR A 485 1.40 -35.71 15.69
CA THR A 485 0.27 -36.55 16.11
C THR A 485 0.45 -36.92 17.57
N ASP A 486 -0.56 -36.68 18.40
CA ASP A 486 -0.57 -37.18 19.77
C ASP A 486 -0.97 -38.66 19.78
N GLU A 487 -0.09 -39.51 20.30
CA GLU A 487 -0.28 -40.96 20.36
C GLU A 487 -1.45 -41.37 21.28
N ASN A 488 -1.87 -40.51 22.22
CA ASN A 488 -2.92 -40.84 23.19
C ASN A 488 -4.33 -40.78 22.60
N ASP A 489 -4.61 -39.80 21.74
CA ASP A 489 -5.94 -39.54 21.17
C ASP A 489 -5.97 -39.54 19.63
N GLY A 490 -4.81 -39.69 18.98
CA GLY A 490 -4.68 -39.70 17.53
C GLY A 490 -4.96 -38.34 16.87
N CYS A 491 -5.08 -37.27 17.66
CA CYS A 491 -5.31 -35.93 17.16
C CYS A 491 -3.99 -35.21 16.84
N LEU A 492 -4.05 -34.22 15.95
CA LEU A 492 -2.89 -33.39 15.61
C LEU A 492 -2.78 -32.21 16.58
N PHE A 493 -1.59 -31.96 17.12
CA PHE A 493 -1.28 -30.74 17.84
C PHE A 493 -0.27 -29.89 17.06
N ASN A 494 -0.44 -28.59 17.14
CA ASN A 494 0.34 -27.61 16.38
C ASN A 494 1.02 -26.62 17.33
N PHE A 495 2.25 -26.24 17.00
CA PHE A 495 2.94 -25.13 17.63
C PHE A 495 3.85 -24.44 16.62
N THR A 496 4.20 -23.18 16.86
CA THR A 496 5.20 -22.46 16.09
C THR A 496 6.42 -22.11 16.92
N TYR A 497 7.56 -21.88 16.27
CA TYR A 497 8.72 -21.24 16.91
C TYR A 497 9.32 -20.16 16.02
N ARG A 498 9.85 -19.10 16.66
CA ARG A 498 10.47 -17.96 15.97
C ARG A 498 11.67 -17.43 16.75
N TYR A 499 12.72 -17.04 16.05
CA TYR A 499 13.90 -16.41 16.66
C TYR A 499 13.68 -14.91 16.89
N ARG A 500 14.06 -14.41 18.07
CA ARG A 500 13.97 -12.99 18.43
C ARG A 500 15.36 -12.36 18.41
N HIS A 501 15.68 -11.65 17.31
CA HIS A 501 17.00 -11.03 17.10
C HIS A 501 17.46 -10.07 18.22
N GLN A 502 16.55 -9.41 18.92
CA GLN A 502 16.89 -8.43 19.96
C GLN A 502 17.36 -9.08 21.28
N GLU A 503 16.83 -10.27 21.60
CA GLU A 503 17.11 -10.97 22.87
C GLU A 503 17.99 -12.20 22.67
N GLY A 504 18.12 -12.68 21.43
CA GLY A 504 18.96 -13.82 21.08
C GLY A 504 18.33 -15.18 21.44
N ASP A 505 17.02 -15.25 21.63
CA ASP A 505 16.28 -16.42 22.10
C ASP A 505 15.16 -16.87 21.14
N TYR A 506 14.48 -17.97 21.51
CA TYR A 506 13.38 -18.56 20.75
C TYR A 506 12.05 -18.38 21.48
N VAL A 507 11.04 -17.94 20.74
CA VAL A 507 9.65 -17.84 21.20
C VAL A 507 8.88 -19.02 20.63
N ILE A 508 8.15 -19.75 21.47
CA ILE A 508 7.37 -20.91 21.06
C ILE A 508 5.91 -20.68 21.40
N THR A 509 5.04 -20.74 20.40
CA THR A 509 3.60 -20.47 20.56
C THR A 509 2.82 -21.74 20.25
N VAL A 510 2.04 -22.21 21.21
CA VAL A 510 1.29 -23.47 21.13
C VAL A 510 -0.19 -23.19 20.87
N GLN A 511 -0.78 -23.93 19.93
CA GLN A 511 -2.22 -23.85 19.70
C GLN A 511 -2.98 -24.57 20.82
N ARG A 512 -3.95 -23.89 21.45
CA ARG A 512 -4.68 -24.44 22.62
C ARG A 512 -5.48 -25.72 22.31
N THR A 513 -6.02 -25.85 21.10
CA THR A 513 -6.91 -26.95 20.71
C THR A 513 -6.26 -27.91 19.71
N LYS A 514 -6.37 -29.22 19.95
CA LYS A 514 -5.96 -30.26 19.00
C LYS A 514 -6.95 -30.37 17.83
N SER A 515 -6.44 -30.66 16.64
CA SER A 515 -7.24 -30.91 15.44
C SER A 515 -7.56 -32.41 15.32
N CYS A 516 -8.82 -32.78 15.59
CA CYS A 516 -9.30 -34.16 15.50
C CYS A 516 -10.27 -34.33 14.31
N ILE A 517 -10.20 -35.45 13.59
CA ILE A 517 -11.14 -35.77 12.51
C ILE A 517 -12.48 -36.23 13.14
N PRO A 518 -13.62 -35.58 12.85
CA PRO A 518 -14.90 -36.02 13.38
C PRO A 518 -15.31 -37.38 12.75
N PRO A 519 -15.95 -38.29 13.50
CA PRO A 519 -16.42 -39.56 12.94
C PRO A 519 -17.47 -39.32 11.85
N PRO A 520 -17.47 -40.11 10.75
CA PRO A 520 -18.43 -39.93 9.66
C PRO A 520 -19.86 -40.26 10.12
N ASP A 521 -20.85 -39.48 9.64
CA ASP A 521 -22.26 -39.72 9.89
C ASP A 521 -22.79 -40.89 9.04
N VAL A 522 -22.63 -42.11 9.58
CA VAL A 522 -23.05 -43.37 8.96
C VAL A 522 -24.54 -43.37 8.61
N THR A 523 -25.37 -42.71 9.42
CA THR A 523 -26.83 -42.65 9.25
C THR A 523 -27.24 -41.97 7.94
N SER A 524 -26.63 -40.82 7.63
CA SER A 524 -26.92 -40.06 6.41
C SER A 524 -26.47 -40.80 5.15
N ILE A 525 -25.32 -41.49 5.21
CA ILE A 525 -24.80 -42.28 4.08
C ILE A 525 -25.74 -43.46 3.77
N VAL A 526 -26.17 -44.21 4.79
CA VAL A 526 -27.05 -45.37 4.61
C VAL A 526 -28.40 -44.96 4.04
N LEU A 527 -29.02 -43.88 4.55
CA LEU A 527 -30.30 -43.39 4.04
C LEU A 527 -30.23 -42.93 2.58
N GLY A 528 -29.13 -42.25 2.20
CA GLY A 528 -28.92 -41.82 0.82
C GLY A 528 -28.83 -42.98 -0.18
N VAL A 529 -28.08 -44.04 0.17
CA VAL A 529 -27.91 -45.22 -0.70
C VAL A 529 -29.22 -45.99 -0.85
N VAL A 530 -29.95 -46.23 0.25
CA VAL A 530 -31.25 -46.92 0.21
C VAL A 530 -32.27 -46.13 -0.62
N GLY A 531 -32.32 -44.81 -0.44
CA GLY A 531 -33.21 -43.94 -1.21
C GLY A 531 -32.96 -44.00 -2.72
N ALA A 532 -31.69 -44.00 -3.13
CA ALA A 532 -31.31 -44.08 -4.55
C ALA A 532 -31.75 -45.41 -5.19
N ILE A 533 -31.56 -46.54 -4.50
CA ILE A 533 -31.93 -47.87 -5.01
C ILE A 533 -33.46 -47.96 -5.22
N VAL A 534 -34.25 -47.47 -4.26
CA VAL A 534 -35.72 -47.46 -4.35
C VAL A 534 -36.20 -46.59 -5.52
N MET A 535 -35.57 -45.43 -5.72
CA MET A 535 -35.89 -44.51 -6.83
C MET A 535 -35.68 -45.17 -8.20
N VAL A 536 -34.54 -45.85 -8.39
CA VAL A 536 -34.25 -46.57 -9.64
C VAL A 536 -35.26 -47.71 -9.88
N GLY A 537 -35.64 -48.44 -8.82
CA GLY A 537 -36.69 -49.47 -8.89
C GLY A 537 -38.06 -48.93 -9.30
N LEU A 538 -38.46 -47.77 -8.78
CA LEU A 538 -39.73 -47.14 -9.16
C LEU A 538 -39.73 -46.64 -10.61
N ILE A 539 -38.64 -46.01 -11.05
CA ILE A 539 -38.51 -45.51 -12.42
C ILE A 539 -38.57 -46.67 -13.42
N THR A 540 -37.89 -47.78 -13.15
CA THR A 540 -37.91 -48.98 -14.01
C THR A 540 -39.30 -49.62 -14.09
N LEU A 541 -40.04 -49.70 -12.97
CA LEU A 541 -41.42 -50.19 -12.97
C LEU A 541 -42.37 -49.28 -13.75
N LEU A 542 -42.22 -47.96 -13.63
CA LEU A 542 -43.01 -46.99 -14.39
C LEU A 542 -42.75 -47.09 -15.89
N LEU A 543 -41.48 -47.20 -16.29
CA LEU A 543 -41.08 -47.43 -17.68
C LEU A 543 -41.64 -48.75 -18.23
N TRP A 544 -41.53 -49.83 -17.46
CA TRP A 544 -42.08 -51.13 -17.86
C TRP A 544 -43.60 -51.05 -18.06
N LYS A 545 -44.33 -50.46 -17.10
CA LYS A 545 -45.79 -50.30 -17.20
C LYS A 545 -46.19 -49.42 -18.37
N PHE A 546 -45.43 -48.36 -18.66
CA PHE A 546 -45.67 -47.51 -19.81
C PHE A 546 -45.51 -48.28 -21.13
N ILE A 547 -44.41 -49.01 -21.28
CA ILE A 547 -44.11 -49.79 -22.49
C ILE A 547 -45.16 -50.89 -22.70
N THR A 548 -45.52 -51.64 -21.66
CA THR A 548 -46.53 -52.71 -21.77
C THR A 548 -47.91 -52.16 -22.10
N THR A 549 -48.32 -51.04 -21.49
CA THR A 549 -49.61 -50.39 -21.81
C THR A 549 -49.68 -49.94 -23.27
N VAL A 550 -48.58 -49.43 -23.83
CA VAL A 550 -48.50 -49.04 -25.24
C VAL A 550 -48.55 -50.26 -26.15
N HIS A 551 -47.84 -51.33 -25.81
CA HIS A 551 -47.84 -52.57 -26.59
C HIS A 551 -49.22 -53.24 -26.58
N ASP A 552 -49.85 -53.38 -25.41
CA ASP A 552 -51.19 -53.95 -25.25
C ASP A 552 -52.24 -53.14 -26.02
N ARG A 553 -52.16 -51.80 -26.00
CA ARG A 553 -53.05 -50.96 -26.81
C ARG A 553 -52.89 -51.20 -28.31
N LYS A 554 -51.65 -51.41 -28.77
CA LYS A 554 -51.36 -51.65 -30.18
C LYS A 554 -51.84 -53.04 -30.63
N GLU A 555 -51.59 -54.07 -29.82
CA GLU A 555 -52.07 -55.43 -30.09
C GLU A 555 -53.59 -55.52 -29.98
N TYR A 556 -54.22 -54.80 -29.02
CA TYR A 556 -55.68 -54.73 -28.93
C TYR A 556 -56.32 -54.08 -30.17
N ALA A 557 -55.72 -53.00 -30.67
CA ALA A 557 -56.18 -52.37 -31.92
C ALA A 557 -56.03 -53.31 -33.13
N ARG A 558 -54.91 -54.04 -33.22
CA ARG A 558 -54.68 -55.05 -34.25
C ARG A 558 -55.69 -56.19 -34.19
N PHE A 559 -55.97 -56.68 -32.98
CA PHE A 559 -56.97 -57.73 -32.74
C PHE A 559 -58.37 -57.30 -33.17
N GLN A 560 -58.79 -56.06 -32.85
CA GLN A 560 -60.09 -55.53 -33.30
C GLN A 560 -60.17 -55.43 -34.84
N GLU A 561 -59.07 -55.02 -35.49
CA GLU A 561 -59.01 -54.96 -36.95
C GLU A 561 -59.10 -56.37 -37.58
N GLU A 562 -58.38 -57.36 -37.04
CA GLU A 562 -58.47 -58.75 -37.47
C GLU A 562 -59.88 -59.33 -37.26
N GLN A 563 -60.51 -59.07 -36.11
CA GLN A 563 -61.88 -59.50 -35.83
C GLN A 563 -62.89 -58.91 -36.83
N SER A 564 -62.72 -57.65 -37.22
CA SER A 564 -63.59 -57.00 -38.22
C SER A 564 -63.43 -57.55 -39.65
N ARG A 565 -62.31 -58.22 -39.94
CA ARG A 565 -62.00 -58.84 -41.24
C ARG A 565 -62.41 -60.31 -41.33
N VAL A 566 -62.81 -60.92 -40.22
CA VAL A 566 -63.35 -62.29 -40.22
C VAL A 566 -64.75 -62.27 -40.83
N ARG A 567 -64.87 -62.74 -42.07
CA ARG A 567 -66.15 -63.25 -42.59
C ARG A 567 -66.28 -64.72 -42.18
N PHE A 568 -67.27 -65.02 -41.35
CA PHE A 568 -67.69 -66.39 -41.12
C PHE A 568 -68.28 -66.95 -42.42
N ALA A 569 -67.72 -68.06 -42.93
CA ALA A 569 -68.37 -68.88 -43.92
C ALA A 569 -69.28 -69.87 -43.18
N ASP A 570 -70.57 -69.92 -43.56
CA ASP A 570 -71.64 -70.67 -42.90
C ASP A 570 -71.60 -72.20 -43.11
N ASP A 571 -70.44 -72.82 -43.33
CA ASP A 571 -70.37 -74.28 -43.48
C ASP A 571 -69.35 -74.91 -42.54
N ASN A 572 -69.90 -75.66 -41.56
CA ASN A 572 -69.15 -76.45 -40.60
C ASN A 572 -68.69 -77.77 -41.26
N PRO A 573 -67.38 -78.01 -41.44
CA PRO A 573 -66.86 -79.20 -42.11
C PRO A 573 -67.04 -80.52 -41.31
N LEU A 574 -67.65 -80.47 -40.12
CA LEU A 574 -67.98 -81.64 -39.29
C LEU A 574 -69.47 -81.98 -39.28
N TYR A 575 -70.33 -81.22 -39.98
CA TYR A 575 -71.76 -81.45 -39.99
C TYR A 575 -72.19 -82.25 -41.24
N ASN A 576 -72.49 -83.54 -41.06
CA ASN A 576 -73.13 -84.36 -42.08
C ASN A 576 -74.66 -84.31 -41.92
N ASN A 577 -75.35 -83.75 -42.91
CA ASN A 577 -76.81 -83.66 -42.93
C ASN A 577 -77.43 -85.08 -43.00
N PRO A 578 -78.36 -85.48 -42.12
CA PRO A 578 -78.88 -86.85 -42.02
C PRO A 578 -79.85 -87.26 -43.15
N SER A 579 -80.09 -86.42 -44.16
CA SER A 579 -81.00 -86.75 -45.27
C SER A 579 -80.25 -87.37 -46.46
N THR A 580 -80.41 -88.68 -46.68
CA THR A 580 -80.00 -89.36 -47.91
C THR A 580 -81.09 -89.25 -48.97
N THR A 581 -80.79 -88.58 -50.09
CA THR A 581 -81.71 -88.49 -51.23
C THR A 581 -81.47 -89.70 -52.13
N ILE A 582 -82.41 -90.65 -52.15
CA ILE A 582 -82.35 -91.83 -53.02
C ILE A 582 -83.03 -91.48 -54.34
N VAL A 583 -82.25 -91.45 -55.43
CA VAL A 583 -82.79 -91.20 -56.78
C VAL A 583 -83.35 -92.52 -57.33
N ASN A 584 -84.66 -92.55 -57.56
CA ASN A 584 -85.38 -93.70 -58.09
C ASN A 584 -85.10 -93.88 -59.61
N PRO A 585 -84.59 -95.03 -60.11
CA PRO A 585 -84.23 -95.21 -61.51
C PRO A 585 -85.40 -95.32 -62.52
N THR A 586 -86.66 -95.10 -62.15
CA THR A 586 -87.83 -95.39 -63.02
C THR A 586 -88.82 -94.26 -63.28
N TYR A 587 -88.44 -92.99 -63.08
CA TYR A 587 -89.17 -91.83 -63.62
C TYR A 587 -88.14 -90.88 -64.25
N GLY A 588 -88.13 -90.51 -65.52
CA GLY A 588 -89.03 -90.68 -66.66
C GLY A 588 -88.61 -89.59 -67.65
N LYS A 589 -88.27 -89.99 -68.88
CA LYS A 589 -87.81 -89.14 -69.98
C LYS A 589 -88.83 -88.07 -70.36
N THR A 590 -88.35 -86.87 -70.67
CA THR A 590 -88.53 -86.16 -71.95
C THR A 590 -87.36 -85.24 -72.19
#